data_AF-A0A3B9LPE2-F1
#
_entry.id   AF-A0A3B9LPE2-F1
#
_cell.length_a   1.000
_cell.length_b   1.000
_cell.length_c   1.000
_cell.angle_alpha   90.00
_cell.angle_beta   90.00
_cell.angle_gamma   90.00
#
_symmetry.space_group_name_H-M   'P 1'
#
loop_
_entity.id
_entity.type
_entity.pdbx_description
1 polymer ?
#
loop_
_entity_poly.entity_id
_entity_poly.type
_entity_poly.pdbx_seq_one_letter_code
_entity_poly.pdbx_strand_id
1 'polypeptide(L)'
;DEHKAGYWRLWTVAEKGIYFATANALSHPVIEFFSFATHKVTPVATLDKPISRSDSGLAISPDRRWLLFSQMDQSGSDIMLVENFR
;
A
#
# COMPACT_ATOMS: atom_id res chain seq x y z
N ASP A 1 -10.26 -12.11 11.89
CA ASP A 1 -10.19 -11.00 10.93
C ASP A 1 -8.89 -11.14 10.16
N GLU A 2 -8.95 -11.67 8.94
CA GLU A 2 -7.76 -12.07 8.17
C GLU A 2 -7.09 -10.89 7.45
N HIS A 3 -7.74 -9.72 7.37
CA HIS A 3 -7.16 -8.53 6.76
C HIS A 3 -6.83 -7.51 7.85
N LYS A 4 -5.57 -7.45 8.31
CA LYS A 4 -5.16 -6.37 9.20
C LYS A 4 -5.11 -5.05 8.41
N ALA A 5 -6.09 -4.19 8.64
CA ALA A 5 -6.10 -2.83 8.12
C ALA A 5 -4.84 -2.07 8.59
N GLY A 6 -4.11 -1.41 7.68
CA GLY A 6 -2.85 -0.75 8.02
C GLY A 6 -2.25 0.19 6.96
N TYR A 7 -2.60 0.02 5.68
CA TYR A 7 -2.15 0.87 4.58
C TYR A 7 -3.25 1.83 4.11
N TRP A 8 -3.68 2.72 5.01
CA TRP A 8 -4.82 3.63 4.83
C TRP A 8 -4.80 4.50 3.56
N ARG A 9 -3.65 4.63 2.90
CA ARG A 9 -3.44 5.46 1.71
C ARG A 9 -3.05 4.72 0.44
N LEU A 10 -2.90 3.40 0.48
CA LEU A 10 -2.49 2.60 -0.68
C LEU A 10 -3.68 1.86 -1.29
N TRP A 11 -4.57 2.63 -1.91
CA TRP A 11 -5.72 2.12 -2.66
C TRP A 11 -6.04 3.02 -3.86
N THR A 12 -6.73 2.47 -4.85
CA THR A 12 -7.22 3.24 -6.00
C THR A 12 -8.46 2.60 -6.61
N VAL A 13 -9.32 3.41 -7.21
CA VAL A 13 -10.55 2.96 -7.88
C VAL A 13 -10.26 2.67 -9.34
N ALA A 14 -10.76 1.53 -9.80
CA ALA A 14 -10.87 1.17 -11.20
C ALA A 14 -12.35 1.03 -11.57
N GLU A 15 -12.63 0.96 -12.87
CA GLU A 15 -14.01 0.84 -13.40
C GLU A 15 -14.81 -0.31 -12.76
N LYS A 16 -14.14 -1.42 -12.44
CA LYS A 16 -14.79 -2.66 -11.97
C LYS A 16 -14.61 -2.94 -10.48
N GLY A 17 -13.89 -2.08 -9.75
CA GLY A 17 -13.55 -2.38 -8.38
C GLY A 17 -12.48 -1.49 -7.77
N ILE A 18 -12.00 -1.89 -6.60
CA ILE A 18 -10.98 -1.16 -5.82
C ILE A 18 -9.75 -2.05 -5.68
N TYR A 19 -8.59 -1.52 -6.03
CA TYR A 19 -7.31 -2.12 -5.67
C TYR A 19 -6.83 -1.52 -4.37
N PHE A 20 -6.34 -2.34 -3.44
CA PHE A 20 -5.86 -1.90 -2.14
C PHE A 20 -4.80 -2.83 -1.59
N ALA A 21 -3.96 -2.33 -0.70
CA ALA A 21 -2.93 -3.15 -0.06
C ALA A 21 -3.33 -3.59 1.35
N THR A 22 -2.99 -4.83 1.69
CA THR A 22 -3.09 -5.41 3.03
C THR A 22 -1.74 -5.97 3.46
N ALA A 23 -1.54 -6.18 4.76
CA ALA A 23 -0.39 -6.94 5.26
C ALA A 23 -0.83 -7.90 6.36
N ASN A 24 -0.68 -9.18 6.09
CA ASN A 24 -0.74 -10.20 7.13
C ASN A 24 0.57 -10.24 7.94
N ALA A 25 1.69 -9.91 7.27
CA ALA A 25 2.99 -9.66 7.87
C ALA A 25 3.62 -8.40 7.24
N LEU A 26 4.31 -7.57 8.04
CA LEU A 26 4.89 -6.29 7.60
C LEU A 26 5.91 -6.43 6.45
N SER A 27 6.46 -7.62 6.25
CA SER A 27 7.48 -7.92 5.24
C SER A 27 6.91 -8.25 3.87
N HIS A 28 5.65 -8.71 3.77
CA HIS A 28 5.06 -9.17 2.52
C HIS A 28 3.63 -8.61 2.36
N PRO A 29 3.51 -7.33 2.00
CA PRO A 29 2.22 -6.74 1.70
C PRO A 29 1.62 -7.39 0.45
N VAL A 30 0.29 -7.53 0.45
CA VAL A 30 -0.47 -8.10 -0.67
C VAL A 30 -1.32 -6.98 -1.27
N ILE A 31 -1.26 -6.84 -2.59
CA ILE A 31 -2.25 -6.06 -3.33
C ILE A 31 -3.45 -6.96 -3.60
N GLU A 32 -4.61 -6.51 -3.19
CA GLU A 32 -5.88 -7.19 -3.36
C GLU A 32 -6.83 -6.35 -4.23
N PHE A 33 -7.82 -7.02 -4.81
CA PHE A 33 -8.86 -6.41 -5.63
C PHE A 33 -10.23 -6.77 -5.08
N PHE A 34 -11.02 -5.74 -4.77
CA PHE A 34 -12.43 -5.87 -4.45
C PHE A 34 -13.27 -5.64 -5.71
N SER A 35 -13.98 -6.68 -6.14
CA SER A 35 -14.88 -6.62 -7.30
C SER A 35 -16.25 -6.06 -6.92
N PHE A 36 -16.69 -5.02 -7.64
CA PHE A 36 -18.04 -4.47 -7.47
C PHE A 36 -19.15 -5.44 -7.92
N ALA A 37 -18.87 -6.29 -8.91
CA ALA A 37 -19.88 -7.21 -9.43
C ALA A 37 -20.16 -8.38 -8.47
N THR A 38 -19.14 -8.85 -7.75
CA THR A 38 -19.23 -10.08 -6.95
C THR A 38 -19.11 -9.84 -5.45
N HIS A 39 -18.73 -8.63 -5.03
CA HIS A 39 -18.42 -8.29 -3.63
C HIS A 39 -17.37 -9.23 -3.01
N LYS A 40 -16.43 -9.71 -3.82
CA LYS A 40 -15.35 -10.59 -3.39
C LYS A 40 -14.02 -9.87 -3.45
N VAL A 41 -13.15 -10.20 -2.51
CA VAL A 41 -11.74 -9.81 -2.49
C VAL A 41 -10.91 -10.94 -3.07
N THR A 42 -9.97 -10.60 -3.95
CA THR A 42 -9.01 -11.57 -4.53
C THR A 42 -7.60 -11.00 -4.50
N PRO A 43 -6.58 -11.81 -4.17
CA PRO A 43 -5.18 -11.36 -4.25
C PRO A 43 -4.79 -11.13 -5.71
N VAL A 44 -3.99 -10.08 -5.95
CA VAL A 44 -3.47 -9.69 -7.26
C VAL A 44 -1.96 -9.88 -7.32
N ALA A 45 -1.24 -9.44 -6.28
CA ALA A 45 0.21 -9.56 -6.21
C ALA A 45 0.69 -9.56 -4.76
N THR A 46 1.76 -10.30 -4.48
CA THR A 46 2.52 -10.20 -3.23
C THR A 46 3.77 -9.37 -3.50
N LEU A 47 4.05 -8.40 -2.64
CA LEU A 47 5.22 -7.56 -2.74
C LEU A 47 6.35 -8.12 -1.86
N ASP A 48 7.58 -8.07 -2.37
CA ASP A 48 8.77 -8.59 -1.66
C ASP A 48 9.33 -7.61 -0.62
N LYS A 49 8.87 -6.35 -0.66
CA LYS A 49 9.35 -5.27 0.20
C LYS A 49 8.21 -4.65 0.99
N PRO A 50 8.49 -4.14 2.20
CA PRO A 50 7.53 -3.32 2.93
C PRO A 50 7.13 -2.09 2.10
N ILE A 51 5.84 -1.78 2.11
CA ILE A 51 5.31 -0.50 1.65
C ILE A 51 5.14 0.43 2.85
N SER A 52 5.25 1.74 2.62
CA SER A 52 5.02 2.72 3.66
C SER A 52 3.56 2.67 4.11
N ARG A 53 3.33 2.74 5.43
CA ARG A 53 1.98 2.81 5.99
C ARG A 53 1.31 4.15 5.74
N SER A 54 2.06 5.23 5.55
CA SER A 54 1.55 6.59 5.44
C SER A 54 1.43 7.12 4.03
N ASP A 55 2.13 6.50 3.08
CA ASP A 55 2.31 7.10 1.77
C ASP A 55 1.26 6.61 0.80
N SER A 56 0.79 7.53 -0.04
CA SER A 56 0.02 7.19 -1.22
C SER A 56 0.94 6.74 -2.34
N GLY A 57 0.36 6.09 -3.35
CA GLY A 57 1.11 5.81 -4.57
C GLY A 57 0.61 4.66 -5.41
N LEU A 58 -0.60 4.15 -5.18
CA LEU A 58 -1.17 3.09 -6.01
C LEU A 58 -1.87 3.69 -7.24
N ALA A 59 -1.48 3.26 -8.44
CA ALA A 59 -2.12 3.63 -9.69
C ALA A 59 -2.29 2.40 -10.60
N ILE A 60 -3.37 2.41 -11.38
CA ILE A 60 -3.69 1.35 -12.34
C ILE A 60 -3.89 1.99 -13.72
N SER A 61 -3.28 1.41 -14.76
CA SER A 61 -3.50 1.86 -16.14
C SER A 61 -4.98 1.72 -16.54
N PRO A 62 -5.51 2.54 -17.47
CA PRO A 62 -6.92 2.44 -17.89
C PRO A 62 -7.33 1.05 -18.39
N ASP A 63 -6.40 0.35 -19.06
CA ASP A 63 -6.56 -1.01 -19.59
C ASP A 63 -6.42 -2.13 -18.52
N ARG A 64 -6.10 -1.77 -17.27
CA ARG A 64 -5.91 -2.67 -16.12
C ARG A 64 -4.80 -3.70 -16.27
N ARG A 65 -3.83 -3.44 -17.17
CA ARG A 65 -2.66 -4.31 -17.37
C ARG A 65 -1.46 -3.94 -16.51
N TRP A 66 -1.37 -2.68 -16.07
CA TRP A 66 -0.25 -2.18 -15.31
C TRP A 66 -0.69 -1.64 -13.96
N LEU A 67 0.10 -1.97 -12.95
CA LEU A 67 -0.03 -1.48 -11.59
C LEU A 67 1.29 -0.83 -11.20
N LEU A 68 1.19 0.39 -10.67
CA LEU A 68 2.33 1.12 -10.09
C LEU A 68 2.04 1.35 -8.62
N PHE A 69 3.06 1.20 -7.78
CA PHE A 69 3.01 1.51 -6.36
C PHE A 69 4.30 2.23 -5.94
N SER A 70 4.21 3.11 -4.94
CA SER A 70 5.38 3.72 -4.32
C SER A 70 6.05 2.73 -3.37
N GLN A 71 7.33 2.46 -3.59
CA GLN A 71 8.14 1.65 -2.70
C GLN A 71 9.11 2.55 -1.94
N MET A 72 9.11 2.42 -0.62
CA MET A 72 10.10 3.08 0.24
C MET A 72 11.30 2.16 0.37
N ASP A 73 12.36 2.44 -0.38
CA ASP A 73 13.60 1.63 -0.32
C ASP A 73 14.51 2.04 0.84
N GLN A 74 14.48 3.31 1.24
CA GLN A 74 15.28 3.86 2.34
C GLN A 74 14.46 4.85 3.14
N SER A 75 14.60 4.80 4.46
CA SER A 75 14.02 5.76 5.41
C SER A 75 15.01 5.93 6.56
N GLY A 76 15.19 7.16 7.01
CA GLY A 76 16.14 7.51 8.05
C GLY A 76 15.66 8.72 8.83
N SER A 77 16.08 8.80 10.08
CA SER A 77 15.84 9.94 10.97
C SER A 77 17.12 10.26 11.71
N ASP A 78 17.45 11.54 11.79
CA ASP A 78 18.57 12.03 12.61
C ASP A 78 18.04 12.67 13.90
N ILE A 79 18.76 12.46 14.99
CA ILE A 79 18.51 13.14 16.27
C ILE A 79 19.68 14.07 16.54
N MET A 80 19.39 15.36 16.75
CA MET A 80 20.40 16.35 17.14
C MET A 80 20.14 16.84 18.57
N LEU A 81 21.20 16.84 19.39
CA LEU A 81 21.20 17.53 20.68
C LEU A 81 21.49 19.01 20.44
N VAL A 82 20.59 19.88 20.88
CA VAL A 82 20.81 21.32 20.86
C VAL A 82 20.89 21.84 22.29
N GLU A 83 22.02 22.45 22.61
CA GLU A 83 22.27 23.10 23.89
C GLU A 83 22.26 24.63 23.71
N ASN A 84 22.01 25.36 24.80
CA ASN A 84 22.05 26.84 24.84
C ASN A 84 21.05 27.59 23.92
N PHE A 85 19.81 27.12 23.81
CA PHE A 85 18.71 27.99 23.34
C PHE A 85 18.52 29.17 24.30
N ARG A 86 18.47 30.40 23.77
CA ARG A 86 18.14 31.63 24.52
C ARG A 86 16.71 32.04 24.27
#